data_AF-A0A8E0R3C7-F1
#
_entry.id   AF-A0A8E0R3C7-F1
#
_cell.length_a   1.000
_cell.length_b   1.000
_cell.length_c   1.000
_cell.angle_alpha   90.00
_cell.angle_beta   90.00
_cell.angle_gamma   90.00
#
_symmetry.space_group_name_H-M   'P 1'
#
loop_
_entity.id
_entity.type
_entity.pdbx_description
1 polymer ?
#
loop_
_entity_poly.entity_id
_entity_poly.type
_entity_poly.pdbx_seq_one_letter_code
_entity_poly.pdbx_strand_id
1 'polypeptide(L)'
;MSATVTPISTSTPKPTLLTPRVLSVSKSSSHSIAKSPVPSITLIPNHGVDGDCHAGQATQHRAQPQRTPNLRQVHLVPVETLRELLGRLSAAAAGRDAKPLSAGEIGENITTEGVELSTLPLGTELHFLGGEGEEGAIVVLTGVRKPGPGMDKCRAGLKDVCVVRDGGRVV
;
A
#
# COMPACT_ATOMS: atom_id res chain seq x y z
N MET A 1 31.94 -31.96 33.35
CA MET A 1 31.62 -31.35 32.03
C MET A 1 30.43 -30.43 32.25
N SER A 2 30.61 -29.11 32.13
CA SER A 2 29.54 -28.13 32.36
C SER A 2 29.11 -27.57 31.00
N ALA A 3 27.87 -27.84 30.59
CA ALA A 3 27.33 -27.32 29.35
C ALA A 3 26.52 -26.06 29.63
N THR A 4 27.01 -24.93 29.14
CA THR A 4 26.28 -23.66 29.15
C THR A 4 25.15 -23.72 28.13
N VAL A 5 23.91 -23.58 28.58
CA VAL A 5 22.74 -23.47 27.69
C VAL A 5 22.70 -22.05 27.12
N THR A 6 23.09 -21.91 25.86
CA THR A 6 22.87 -20.69 25.08
C THR A 6 21.56 -20.81 24.33
N PRO A 7 20.56 -19.93 24.53
CA PRO A 7 19.37 -19.94 23.69
C PRO A 7 19.73 -19.49 22.27
N ILE A 8 19.57 -20.40 21.31
CA ILE A 8 19.64 -20.07 19.89
C ILE A 8 18.27 -19.53 19.50
N SER A 9 18.15 -18.22 19.31
CA SER A 9 16.95 -17.61 18.75
C SER A 9 16.98 -17.76 17.24
N THR A 10 15.96 -18.42 16.67
CA THR A 10 15.75 -18.43 15.23
C THR A 10 15.19 -17.06 14.83
N SER A 11 16.07 -16.10 14.57
CA SER A 11 15.68 -14.96 13.74
C SER A 11 15.26 -15.52 12.40
N THR A 12 13.99 -15.36 12.07
CA THR A 12 13.46 -15.65 10.74
C THR A 12 14.42 -15.04 9.72
N PRO A 13 14.88 -15.77 8.69
CA PRO A 13 15.81 -15.21 7.72
C PRO A 13 15.16 -13.96 7.12
N LYS A 14 15.80 -12.80 7.34
CA LYS A 14 15.46 -11.54 6.68
C LYS A 14 15.51 -11.82 5.17
N PRO A 15 14.44 -11.59 4.40
CA PRO A 15 14.44 -11.90 2.98
C PRO A 15 15.65 -11.24 2.33
N THR A 16 16.43 -12.06 1.61
CA THR A 16 17.56 -11.65 0.80
C THR A 16 17.15 -10.51 -0.14
N LEU A 17 18.03 -9.52 -0.26
CA LEU A 17 18.00 -8.30 -1.07
C LEU A 17 17.30 -8.46 -2.44
N LEU A 18 15.97 -8.42 -2.47
CA LEU A 18 15.24 -8.12 -3.69
C LEU A 18 15.45 -6.64 -3.97
N THR A 19 15.97 -6.30 -5.15
CA THR A 19 15.96 -4.91 -5.62
C THR A 19 14.51 -4.44 -5.66
N PRO A 20 14.14 -3.40 -4.89
CA PRO A 20 12.80 -2.86 -4.91
C PRO A 20 12.36 -2.53 -6.34
N ARG A 21 11.13 -2.91 -6.70
CA ARG A 21 10.59 -2.58 -8.02
C ARG A 21 9.11 -2.25 -7.98
N VAL A 22 8.65 -1.59 -9.04
CA VAL A 22 7.23 -1.46 -9.36
C VAL A 22 6.76 -2.77 -10.00
N LEU A 23 5.80 -3.43 -9.36
CA LEU A 23 5.17 -4.63 -9.90
C LEU A 23 4.03 -4.28 -10.85
N SER A 24 3.25 -3.26 -10.51
CA SER A 24 2.12 -2.78 -11.31
C SER A 24 1.79 -1.34 -10.97
N VAL A 25 1.19 -0.63 -11.92
CA VAL A 25 0.60 0.69 -11.72
C VAL A 25 -0.87 0.65 -12.12
N SER A 26 -1.70 1.38 -11.39
CA SER A 26 -3.15 1.36 -11.51
C SER A 26 -3.75 2.76 -11.33
N LYS A 27 -4.85 3.03 -12.03
CA LYS A 27 -5.64 4.26 -11.84
C LYS A 27 -7.13 4.00 -12.01
N SER A 28 -7.96 4.92 -11.53
CA SER A 28 -9.41 4.91 -11.80
C SER A 28 -9.92 6.29 -12.14
N SER A 29 -10.61 6.43 -13.26
CA SER A 29 -11.32 7.66 -13.63
C SER A 29 -12.66 7.83 -12.89
N SER A 30 -13.08 6.83 -12.12
CA SER A 30 -14.35 6.82 -11.37
C SER A 30 -14.10 6.77 -9.85
N HIS A 31 -15.05 7.25 -9.06
CA HIS A 31 -14.98 7.25 -7.58
C HIS A 31 -15.19 5.83 -6.98
N SER A 32 -14.41 4.86 -7.44
CA SER A 32 -14.29 3.50 -6.91
C SER A 32 -13.04 3.40 -6.02
N ILE A 33 -13.05 2.46 -5.06
CA ILE A 33 -11.79 2.09 -4.38
C ILE A 33 -10.88 1.37 -5.35
N ALA A 34 -11.37 0.31 -5.99
CA ALA A 34 -10.59 -0.49 -6.91
C ALA A 34 -10.16 0.36 -8.11
N LYS A 35 -8.90 0.19 -8.49
CA LYS A 35 -8.26 0.78 -9.66
C LYS A 35 -7.90 -0.33 -10.64
N SER A 36 -7.89 -0.01 -11.93
CA SER A 36 -7.51 -0.97 -12.96
C SER A 36 -6.02 -0.84 -13.27
N PRO A 37 -5.28 -1.96 -13.41
CA PRO A 37 -3.92 -1.94 -13.91
C PRO A 37 -3.81 -1.30 -15.29
N VAL A 38 -2.76 -0.51 -15.49
CA VAL A 38 -2.45 0.15 -16.76
C VAL A 38 -0.95 -0.02 -17.09
N PRO A 39 -0.55 0.08 -18.37
CA PRO A 39 0.86 -0.06 -18.75
C PRO A 39 1.78 1.02 -18.13
N SER A 40 1.24 2.22 -17.88
CA SER A 40 1.98 3.33 -17.30
C SER A 40 1.04 4.34 -16.63
N ILE A 41 1.60 5.13 -15.71
CA ILE A 41 0.95 6.29 -15.10
C ILE A 41 1.87 7.51 -15.21
N THR A 42 1.28 8.70 -15.27
CA THR A 42 2.02 9.97 -15.20
C THR A 42 1.75 10.61 -13.84
N LEU A 43 2.82 10.95 -13.11
CA LEU A 43 2.71 11.69 -11.85
C LEU A 43 2.83 13.19 -12.14
N ILE A 44 1.81 13.95 -11.76
CA ILE A 44 1.78 15.40 -11.89
C ILE A 44 2.21 15.99 -10.53
N PRO A 45 3.27 16.82 -10.49
CA PRO A 45 3.75 17.42 -9.25
C PRO A 45 2.64 18.12 -8.47
N ASN A 46 2.57 17.85 -7.17
CA ASN A 46 1.58 18.42 -6.25
C ASN A 46 0.10 18.19 -6.66
N HIS A 47 -0.16 17.18 -7.48
CA HIS A 47 -1.50 16.89 -7.99
C HIS A 47 -1.86 15.41 -7.91
N GLY A 48 -0.94 14.49 -8.23
CA GLY A 48 -1.18 13.05 -8.17
C GLY A 48 -1.13 12.37 -9.54
N VAL A 49 -1.84 11.26 -9.69
CA VAL A 49 -1.83 10.45 -10.92
C VAL A 49 -2.76 11.05 -11.99
N ASP A 50 -2.22 11.28 -13.19
CA ASP A 50 -3.00 11.77 -14.32
C ASP A 50 -4.16 10.83 -14.70
N GLY A 51 -5.37 11.40 -14.74
CA GLY A 51 -6.62 10.68 -14.99
C GLY A 51 -7.14 9.83 -13.83
N ASP A 52 -6.55 9.93 -12.62
CA ASP A 52 -7.14 9.36 -11.40
C ASP A 52 -8.14 10.32 -10.77
N CYS A 53 -9.31 9.83 -10.37
CA CYS A 53 -10.36 10.67 -9.79
C CYS A 53 -9.99 11.29 -8.43
N HIS A 54 -9.00 10.71 -7.74
CA HIS A 54 -8.51 11.23 -6.46
C HIS A 54 -7.39 12.28 -6.63
N ALA A 55 -6.96 12.54 -7.87
CA ALA A 55 -5.98 13.56 -8.15
C ALA A 55 -6.56 14.97 -7.92
N GLY A 56 -5.70 15.89 -7.50
CA GLY A 56 -6.08 17.26 -7.18
C GLY A 56 -5.24 17.85 -6.05
N GLN A 57 -5.07 19.16 -6.06
CA GLN A 57 -4.28 19.88 -5.06
C GLN A 57 -4.92 19.88 -3.66
N ALA A 58 -6.25 19.79 -3.59
CA ALA A 58 -7.01 19.81 -2.35
C ALA A 58 -7.79 18.51 -2.16
N THR A 59 -7.97 18.08 -0.92
CA THR A 59 -8.81 16.91 -0.62
C THR A 59 -10.25 17.16 -1.07
N GLN A 60 -10.82 16.18 -1.76
CA GLN A 60 -12.21 16.21 -2.22
C GLN A 60 -13.13 15.62 -1.14
N HIS A 61 -13.32 16.32 -0.01
CA HIS A 61 -14.28 15.90 1.01
C HIS A 61 -15.58 16.70 0.90
N ARG A 62 -16.67 16.04 0.47
CA ARG A 62 -18.03 16.63 0.37
C ARG A 62 -18.53 17.28 1.68
N ALA A 63 -17.99 16.87 2.83
CA ALA A 63 -18.45 17.30 4.16
C ALA A 63 -17.59 18.40 4.81
N GLN A 64 -16.48 18.82 4.19
CA GLN A 64 -15.61 19.86 4.73
C GLN A 64 -15.37 20.95 3.67
N PRO A 65 -15.87 22.19 3.88
CA PRO A 65 -15.69 23.30 2.92
C PRO A 65 -14.25 23.85 2.91
N GLN A 66 -13.43 23.52 3.91
CA GLN A 66 -12.02 23.87 3.97
C GLN A 66 -11.21 22.96 3.03
N ARG A 67 -10.65 23.55 1.97
CA ARG A 67 -9.68 22.89 1.08
C ARG A 67 -8.38 22.67 1.83
N THR A 68 -8.18 21.47 2.37
CA THR A 68 -6.90 21.04 2.93
C THR A 68 -6.01 20.45 1.82
N PRO A 69 -4.67 20.58 1.90
CA PRO A 69 -3.77 19.96 0.93
C PRO A 69 -4.05 18.47 0.76
N ASN A 70 -4.12 18.01 -0.49
CA ASN A 70 -4.29 16.59 -0.76
C ASN A 70 -2.99 15.85 -0.44
N LEU A 71 -2.95 15.15 0.68
CA LEU A 71 -1.83 14.27 1.02
C LEU A 71 -1.98 12.86 0.43
N ARG A 72 -3.07 12.60 -0.30
CA ARG A 72 -3.43 11.29 -0.88
C ARG A 72 -3.29 11.30 -2.41
N GLN A 73 -2.27 11.99 -2.90
CA GLN A 73 -2.01 12.18 -4.33
C GLN A 73 -1.65 10.87 -5.04
N VAL A 74 -0.92 9.98 -4.35
CA VAL A 74 -0.51 8.66 -4.84
C VAL A 74 -0.59 7.68 -3.67
N HIS A 75 -1.11 6.48 -3.92
CA HIS A 75 -1.12 5.40 -2.93
C HIS A 75 -0.19 4.26 -3.35
N LEU A 76 0.62 3.77 -2.41
CA LEU A 76 1.54 2.66 -2.61
C LEU A 76 1.18 1.51 -1.68
N VAL A 77 1.21 0.28 -2.18
CA VAL A 77 1.04 -0.94 -1.38
C VAL A 77 2.03 -2.00 -1.86
N PRO A 78 2.85 -2.60 -0.97
CA PRO A 78 3.67 -3.75 -1.34
C PRO A 78 2.80 -4.98 -1.64
N VAL A 79 3.17 -5.77 -2.64
CA VAL A 79 2.51 -7.04 -2.95
C VAL A 79 2.59 -8.02 -1.77
N GLU A 80 3.64 -7.92 -0.97
CA GLU A 80 3.80 -8.65 0.30
C GLU A 80 2.65 -8.34 1.27
N THR A 81 2.24 -7.07 1.37
CA THR A 81 1.07 -6.67 2.16
C THR A 81 -0.22 -7.25 1.58
N LEU A 82 -0.39 -7.28 0.26
CA LEU A 82 -1.57 -7.90 -0.36
C LEU A 82 -1.65 -9.41 -0.05
N ARG A 83 -0.52 -10.11 -0.13
CA ARG A 83 -0.41 -11.55 0.22
C ARG A 83 -0.70 -11.78 1.71
N GLU A 84 -0.21 -10.90 2.58
CA GLU A 84 -0.49 -10.97 4.01
C GLU A 84 -1.98 -10.74 4.32
N LEU A 85 -2.59 -9.71 3.75
CA LEU A 85 -4.02 -9.41 3.93
C LEU A 85 -4.89 -10.58 3.44
N LEU A 86 -4.51 -11.19 2.31
CA LEU A 86 -5.16 -12.40 1.82
C LEU A 86 -5.05 -13.55 2.83
N GLY A 87 -3.86 -13.81 3.37
CA GLY A 87 -3.64 -14.87 4.36
C GLY A 87 -4.52 -14.68 5.61
N ARG A 88 -4.60 -13.44 6.12
CA ARG A 88 -5.46 -13.09 7.25
C ARG A 88 -6.95 -13.23 6.91
N LEU A 89 -7.35 -12.83 5.71
CA LEU A 89 -8.73 -12.95 5.24
C LEU A 89 -9.15 -14.41 5.10
N SER A 90 -8.29 -15.25 4.51
CA SER A 90 -8.53 -16.68 4.35
C SER A 90 -8.63 -17.43 5.69
N ALA A 91 -7.91 -16.96 6.72
CA ALA A 91 -8.02 -17.49 8.07
C ALA A 91 -9.32 -17.04 8.79
N ALA A 92 -9.92 -15.92 8.38
CA ALA A 92 -11.17 -15.42 8.94
C ALA A 92 -12.38 -16.20 8.40
N ALA A 93 -13.43 -16.33 9.23
CA ALA A 93 -14.64 -17.07 8.85
C ALA A 93 -15.31 -16.54 7.57
N ALA A 94 -15.17 -15.24 7.29
CA ALA A 94 -15.74 -14.56 6.11
C ALA A 94 -14.94 -14.75 4.81
N GLY A 95 -13.73 -15.34 4.87
CA GLY A 95 -12.81 -15.38 3.73
C GLY A 95 -12.29 -16.77 3.36
N ARG A 96 -12.85 -17.86 3.91
CA ARG A 96 -12.62 -19.21 3.38
C ARG A 96 -12.96 -19.19 1.89
N ASP A 97 -11.97 -19.47 1.03
CA ASP A 97 -12.01 -19.35 -0.44
C ASP A 97 -11.78 -17.95 -1.05
N ALA A 98 -11.22 -17.00 -0.29
CA ALA A 98 -10.81 -15.72 -0.84
C ALA A 98 -9.76 -15.90 -1.95
N LYS A 99 -10.05 -15.35 -3.13
CA LYS A 99 -9.11 -15.30 -4.27
C LYS A 99 -7.95 -14.34 -3.98
N PRO A 100 -6.80 -14.42 -4.65
CA PRO A 100 -5.75 -13.42 -4.51
C PRO A 100 -6.25 -11.98 -4.69
N LEU A 101 -5.68 -11.04 -3.93
CA LEU A 101 -5.89 -9.60 -4.16
C LEU A 101 -5.05 -9.18 -5.36
N SER A 102 -5.69 -8.50 -6.32
CA SER A 102 -5.03 -7.99 -7.53
C SER A 102 -4.43 -6.60 -7.28
N ALA A 103 -3.46 -6.21 -8.10
CA ALA A 103 -2.95 -4.84 -8.11
C ALA A 103 -4.08 -3.83 -8.36
N GLY A 104 -4.09 -2.76 -7.57
CA GLY A 104 -5.09 -1.71 -7.58
C GLY A 104 -6.39 -2.06 -6.85
N GLU A 105 -6.60 -3.31 -6.42
CA GLU A 105 -7.89 -3.77 -5.88
C GLU A 105 -8.27 -3.04 -4.58
N ILE A 106 -7.27 -2.67 -3.76
CA ILE A 106 -7.49 -1.97 -2.49
C ILE A 106 -7.30 -0.45 -2.61
N GLY A 107 -7.12 0.03 -3.84
CA GLY A 107 -7.07 1.43 -4.21
C GLY A 107 -5.69 2.06 -4.19
N GLU A 108 -4.63 1.25 -4.21
CA GLU A 108 -3.28 1.72 -4.49
C GLU A 108 -3.10 2.09 -5.97
N ASN A 109 -2.27 3.09 -6.23
CA ASN A 109 -1.83 3.46 -7.57
C ASN A 109 -0.59 2.69 -7.99
N ILE A 110 0.28 2.33 -7.04
CA ILE A 110 1.54 1.64 -7.31
C ILE A 110 1.59 0.42 -6.39
N THR A 111 1.64 -0.77 -7.00
CA THR A 111 1.94 -2.00 -6.28
C THR A 111 3.45 -2.24 -6.37
N THR A 112 4.15 -2.23 -5.24
CA THR A 112 5.61 -2.45 -5.18
C THR A 112 5.94 -3.88 -4.81
N GLU A 113 7.18 -4.32 -5.03
CA GLU A 113 7.72 -5.59 -4.52
C GLU A 113 9.14 -5.35 -3.99
N GLY A 114 9.51 -6.04 -2.91
CA GLY A 114 10.85 -5.98 -2.31
C GLY A 114 11.11 -4.75 -1.44
N VAL A 115 10.08 -4.00 -1.03
CA VAL A 115 10.22 -2.82 -0.17
C VAL A 115 9.23 -2.83 0.99
N GLU A 116 9.75 -2.64 2.20
CA GLU A 116 8.96 -2.56 3.43
C GLU A 116 8.58 -1.10 3.73
N LEU A 117 7.58 -0.58 3.02
CA LEU A 117 7.19 0.83 3.10
C LEU A 117 6.76 1.27 4.52
N SER A 118 6.18 0.37 5.31
CA SER A 118 5.66 0.67 6.66
C SER A 118 6.74 0.92 7.70
N THR A 119 8.00 0.51 7.46
CA THR A 119 9.12 0.76 8.37
C THR A 119 9.89 2.03 8.03
N LEU A 120 9.58 2.67 6.89
CA LEU A 120 10.21 3.91 6.48
C LEU A 120 9.59 5.11 7.21
N PRO A 121 10.41 6.08 7.65
CA PRO A 121 9.90 7.33 8.24
C PRO A 121 9.02 8.13 7.26
N LEU A 122 8.12 8.94 7.82
CA LEU A 122 7.46 9.99 7.03
C LEU A 122 8.50 11.00 6.57
N GLY A 123 8.35 11.51 5.35
CA GLY A 123 9.33 12.35 4.68
C GLY A 123 10.39 11.57 3.89
N THR A 124 10.41 10.23 3.95
CA THR A 124 11.26 9.44 3.05
C THR A 124 10.86 9.68 1.60
N GLU A 125 11.86 9.99 0.78
CA GLU A 125 11.75 10.09 -0.67
C GLU A 125 11.96 8.73 -1.32
N LEU A 126 11.02 8.35 -2.19
CA LEU A 126 11.11 7.19 -3.06
C LEU A 126 11.42 7.67 -4.47
N HIS A 127 12.62 7.36 -4.93
CA HIS A 127 13.13 7.70 -6.25
C HIS A 127 12.83 6.56 -7.21
N PHE A 128 11.97 6.80 -8.20
CA PHE A 128 11.68 5.85 -9.25
C PHE A 128 12.69 6.02 -10.38
N LEU A 129 13.19 4.90 -10.92
CA LEU A 129 14.14 4.91 -12.03
C LEU A 129 13.43 4.45 -13.33
N GLY A 130 13.80 5.06 -14.45
CA GLY A 130 13.40 4.62 -15.78
C GLY A 130 14.10 3.34 -16.22
N GLY A 131 13.71 2.82 -17.39
CA GLY A 131 14.24 1.55 -17.92
C GLY A 131 15.75 1.52 -18.18
N GLU A 132 16.40 2.69 -18.27
CA GLU A 132 17.84 2.84 -18.47
C GLU A 132 18.55 3.45 -17.25
N GLY A 133 17.90 3.48 -16.08
CA GLY A 133 18.45 4.07 -14.86
C GLY A 133 18.31 5.60 -14.78
N GLU A 134 17.68 6.22 -15.78
CA GLU A 134 17.31 7.64 -15.78
C GLU A 134 16.45 7.99 -14.55
N GLU A 135 16.70 9.16 -13.97
CA GLU A 135 15.95 9.63 -12.81
C GLU A 135 14.49 9.90 -13.21
N GLY A 136 13.58 9.24 -12.51
CA GLY A 136 12.15 9.32 -12.76
C GLY A 136 11.45 10.21 -11.72
N ALA A 137 10.22 9.85 -11.40
CA ALA A 137 9.46 10.59 -10.41
C ALA A 137 10.01 10.38 -9.00
N ILE A 138 9.85 11.38 -8.14
CA ILE A 138 10.11 11.29 -6.70
C ILE A 138 8.77 11.36 -5.97
N VAL A 139 8.54 10.43 -5.05
CA VAL A 139 7.35 10.43 -4.19
C VAL A 139 7.77 10.48 -2.72
N VAL A 140 7.17 11.37 -1.95
CA VAL A 140 7.43 11.50 -0.51
C VAL A 140 6.37 10.73 0.27
N LEU A 141 6.80 9.92 1.24
CA LEU A 141 5.87 9.26 2.16
C LEU A 141 5.24 10.28 3.13
N THR A 142 3.94 10.52 2.99
CA THR A 142 3.20 11.52 3.78
C THR A 142 2.38 10.92 4.92
N GLY A 143 2.13 9.61 4.91
CA GLY A 143 1.36 8.95 5.96
C GLY A 143 0.91 7.54 5.60
N VAL A 144 0.42 6.81 6.60
CA VAL A 144 -0.25 5.51 6.43
C VAL A 144 -1.74 5.75 6.21
N ARG A 145 -2.30 5.11 5.18
CA ARG A 145 -3.74 5.21 4.87
C ARG A 145 -4.54 4.36 5.86
N LYS A 146 -5.41 5.01 6.65
CA LYS A 146 -6.36 4.30 7.51
C LYS A 146 -7.36 3.49 6.67
N PRO A 147 -7.62 2.21 7.01
CA PRO A 147 -8.67 1.42 6.39
C PRO A 147 -10.03 2.11 6.49
N GLY A 148 -10.85 1.96 5.46
CA GLY A 148 -12.16 2.63 5.38
C GLY A 148 -13.25 1.74 4.81
N PRO A 149 -14.53 2.17 4.88
CA PRO A 149 -15.67 1.35 4.49
C PRO A 149 -15.64 0.84 3.05
N GLY A 150 -14.93 1.53 2.15
CA GLY A 150 -14.81 1.07 0.76
C GLY A 150 -13.99 -0.21 0.60
N MET A 151 -13.16 -0.60 1.59
CA MET A 151 -12.42 -1.87 1.53
C MET A 151 -13.37 -3.06 1.62
N ASP A 152 -14.38 -2.97 2.49
CA ASP A 152 -15.43 -3.99 2.59
C ASP A 152 -16.34 -4.02 1.36
N LYS A 153 -16.44 -2.90 0.62
CA LYS A 153 -17.11 -2.85 -0.69
C LYS A 153 -16.30 -3.57 -1.78
N CYS A 154 -14.97 -3.57 -1.70
CA CYS A 154 -14.15 -4.39 -2.60
C CYS A 154 -14.28 -5.87 -2.24
N ARG A 155 -14.17 -6.18 -0.94
CA ARG A 155 -14.29 -7.55 -0.44
C ARG A 155 -14.68 -7.56 1.03
N ALA A 156 -15.72 -8.32 1.35
CA ALA A 156 -16.23 -8.42 2.72
C ALA A 156 -15.13 -8.88 3.69
N GLY A 157 -15.03 -8.21 4.84
CA GLY A 157 -14.06 -8.51 5.90
C GLY A 157 -12.65 -7.94 5.68
N LEU A 158 -12.39 -7.32 4.53
CA LEU A 158 -11.06 -6.79 4.21
C LEU A 158 -10.65 -5.64 5.14
N LYS A 159 -11.59 -4.76 5.53
CA LYS A 159 -11.31 -3.67 6.47
C LYS A 159 -10.83 -4.23 7.82
N ASP A 160 -11.42 -5.32 8.28
CA ASP A 160 -11.19 -5.88 9.60
C ASP A 160 -9.81 -6.55 9.71
N VAL A 161 -9.32 -7.15 8.62
CA VAL A 161 -7.98 -7.77 8.59
C VAL A 161 -6.84 -6.78 8.35
N CYS A 162 -7.15 -5.55 7.93
CA CYS A 162 -6.18 -4.47 7.83
C CYS A 162 -5.83 -3.87 9.19
N VAL A 163 -6.68 -4.03 10.19
CA VAL A 163 -6.42 -3.58 11.55
C VAL A 163 -5.56 -4.63 12.25
N VAL A 164 -4.28 -4.31 12.48
CA VAL A 164 -3.46 -5.11 13.40
C VAL A 164 -3.86 -4.71 14.81
N ARG A 165 -4.39 -5.67 15.58
CA ARG A 165 -4.61 -5.49 17.03
C ARG A 165 -3.36 -5.99 17.74
N ASP A 166 -2.46 -5.08 18.11
CA ASP A 166 -1.37 -5.37 19.04
C ASP A 166 -1.63 -4.66 20.36
N GLY A 167 -1.78 -5.43 21.45
CA GLY A 167 -1.94 -4.88 22.81
C GLY A 167 -3.05 -3.82 22.99
N GLY A 168 -4.10 -3.82 22.16
CA GLY A 168 -5.18 -2.83 22.21
C GLY A 168 -4.97 -1.56 21.35
N ARG A 169 -3.89 -1.47 20.58
CA ARG A 169 -3.69 -0.41 19.58
C ARG A 169 -4.12 -0.90 18.20
N VAL A 170 -4.98 -0.12 17.55
CA VAL A 170 -5.30 -0.22 16.12
C VAL A 170 -4.16 0.47 15.39
N VAL A 171 -3.34 -0.29 14.66
CA VAL A 171 -2.37 0.25 13.70
C VAL A 171 -2.97 0.18 12.30
#